data_AF-A0A2N2MVM7-F1
#
_entry.id   AF-A0A2N2MVM7-F1
#
_cell.length_a   1.000
_cell.length_b   1.000
_cell.length_c   1.000
_cell.angle_alpha   90.00
_cell.angle_beta   90.00
_cell.angle_gamma   90.00
#
_symmetry.space_group_name_H-M   'P 1'
#
loop_
_entity.id
_entity.type
_entity.pdbx_description
1 polymer ?
#
loop_
_entity_poly.entity_id
_entity_poly.type
_entity_poly.pdbx_seq_one_letter_code
_entity_poly.pdbx_strand_id
1 'polypeptide(L)'
;MNKSLPKARELTPEEIAEEKDFRELARNRYQYYRHYINPKFKDGRHHAILAYELEQIELFIRTKGKQGNGRLIVELPPQHGKTTDIARIFPSWVIGRNPNTHVGIVSYGASLADKHSAAVRDYVQSEAFRNLFGTYSASDEPVMLSDDSASRSDWRFAAPPT
;
A
#
# COMPACT_ATOMS: atom_id res chain seq x y z
N MET A 1 -31.40 15.98 17.04
CA MET A 1 -31.13 14.58 16.62
C MET A 1 -29.62 14.38 16.66
N ASN A 2 -29.06 14.06 17.83
CA ASN A 2 -27.62 13.90 18.03
C ASN A 2 -27.17 12.53 17.53
N LYS A 3 -26.39 12.49 16.44
CA LYS A 3 -25.62 11.29 16.08
C LYS A 3 -24.26 11.40 16.77
N SER A 4 -24.07 10.62 17.84
CA SER A 4 -22.74 10.44 18.43
C SER A 4 -21.84 9.72 17.41
N LEU A 5 -20.65 10.26 17.19
CA LEU A 5 -19.59 9.58 16.47
C LEU A 5 -19.24 8.27 17.21
N PRO A 6 -18.94 7.16 16.51
CA PRO A 6 -18.45 5.96 17.17
C PRO A 6 -17.15 6.30 17.89
N LYS A 7 -17.09 6.03 19.21
CA LYS A 7 -15.84 6.15 19.97
C LYS A 7 -14.81 5.22 19.33
N ALA A 8 -13.59 5.74 19.12
CA ALA A 8 -12.44 4.92 18.78
C ALA A 8 -12.37 3.78 19.80
N ARG A 9 -12.48 2.55 19.31
CA ARG A 9 -12.43 1.36 20.15
C ARG A 9 -11.00 1.24 20.65
N GLU A 10 -10.78 1.52 21.93
CA GLU A 10 -9.51 1.23 22.59
C GLU A 10 -9.34 -0.29 22.66
N LEU A 11 -8.32 -0.79 21.95
CA LEU A 11 -7.99 -2.20 21.89
C LEU A 11 -7.29 -2.61 23.20
N THR A 12 -7.57 -3.83 23.69
CA THR A 12 -6.91 -4.36 24.89
C THR A 12 -5.42 -4.62 24.62
N PRO A 13 -4.51 -4.69 25.62
CA PRO A 13 -3.09 -4.96 25.37
C PRO A 13 -2.80 -6.25 24.60
N GLU A 14 -3.67 -7.26 24.70
CA GLU A 14 -3.61 -8.52 23.95
C GLU A 14 -4.11 -8.35 22.51
N GLU A 15 -5.22 -7.62 22.29
CA GLU A 15 -5.66 -7.23 20.95
C GLU A 15 -4.67 -6.27 20.29
N ILE A 16 -4.00 -5.41 21.05
CA ILE A 16 -2.89 -4.55 20.61
C ILE A 16 -1.68 -5.42 20.30
N ALA A 17 -1.43 -6.53 20.99
CA ALA A 17 -0.33 -7.45 20.67
C ALA A 17 -0.62 -8.25 19.39
N GLU A 18 -1.83 -8.79 19.24
CA GLU A 18 -2.30 -9.44 18.01
C GLU A 18 -2.38 -8.45 16.83
N GLU A 19 -2.80 -7.21 17.09
CA GLU A 19 -2.87 -6.16 16.08
C GLU A 19 -1.49 -5.58 15.77
N LYS A 20 -0.58 -5.44 16.74
CA LYS A 20 0.81 -5.04 16.49
C LYS A 20 1.52 -6.09 15.66
N ASP A 21 1.35 -7.37 15.99
CA ASP A 21 1.89 -8.47 15.20
C ASP A 21 1.31 -8.45 13.78
N PHE A 22 -0.01 -8.25 13.63
CA PHE A 22 -0.62 -8.11 12.30
C PHE A 22 -0.14 -6.87 11.52
N ARG A 23 0.03 -5.72 12.19
CA ARG A 23 0.56 -4.49 11.57
C ARG A 23 2.03 -4.68 11.17
N GLU A 24 2.82 -5.38 11.96
CA GLU A 24 4.20 -5.74 11.62
C GLU A 24 4.24 -6.69 10.42
N LEU A 25 3.39 -7.72 10.40
CA LEU A 25 3.21 -8.61 9.26
C LEU A 25 2.77 -7.83 8.02
N ALA A 26 1.81 -6.91 8.13
CA ALA A 26 1.33 -6.07 7.03
C ALA A 26 2.40 -5.09 6.52
N ARG A 27 3.28 -4.57 7.38
CA ARG A 27 4.46 -3.81 6.95
C ARG A 27 5.42 -4.67 6.15
N ASN A 28 5.64 -5.91 6.59
CA ASN A 28 6.73 -6.74 6.09
C ASN A 28 6.36 -7.67 4.93
N ARG A 29 5.09 -8.03 4.79
CA ARG A 29 4.59 -9.05 3.86
C ARG A 29 3.35 -8.56 3.15
N TYR A 30 3.40 -8.56 1.81
CA TYR A 30 2.38 -7.98 0.94
C TYR A 30 1.01 -8.66 1.11
N GLN A 31 1.01 -9.97 1.33
CA GLN A 31 -0.22 -10.73 1.52
C GLN A 31 -1.06 -10.22 2.71
N TYR A 32 -0.44 -9.75 3.78
CA TYR A 32 -1.17 -9.19 4.92
C TYR A 32 -1.55 -7.74 4.67
N TYR A 33 -0.66 -6.98 4.01
CA TYR A 33 -0.93 -5.60 3.62
C TYR A 33 -2.21 -5.45 2.82
N ARG A 34 -2.41 -6.30 1.79
CA ARG A 34 -3.60 -6.20 0.92
C ARG A 34 -4.92 -6.32 1.69
N HIS A 35 -4.96 -7.15 2.73
CA HIS A 35 -6.15 -7.31 3.57
C HIS A 35 -6.28 -6.19 4.59
N TYR A 36 -5.16 -5.69 5.11
CA TYR A 36 -5.17 -4.55 6.01
C TYR A 36 -5.73 -3.30 5.34
N ILE A 37 -5.27 -2.99 4.12
CA ILE A 37 -5.71 -1.78 3.41
C ILE A 37 -7.05 -1.94 2.68
N ASN A 38 -7.40 -3.17 2.30
CA ASN A 38 -8.69 -3.46 1.69
C ASN A 38 -9.30 -4.73 2.34
N PRO A 39 -10.03 -4.57 3.45
CA PRO A 39 -10.68 -5.70 4.14
C PRO A 39 -11.71 -6.45 3.29
N LYS A 40 -12.16 -5.87 2.17
CA LYS A 40 -13.09 -6.51 1.23
C LYS A 40 -12.40 -7.35 0.16
N PHE A 41 -11.06 -7.35 0.12
CA PHE A 41 -10.30 -8.15 -0.85
C PHE A 41 -10.54 -9.64 -0.60
N LYS A 42 -10.92 -10.37 -1.66
CA LYS A 42 -11.21 -11.79 -1.58
C LYS A 42 -10.09 -12.59 -2.24
N ASP A 43 -9.46 -13.44 -1.45
CA ASP A 43 -8.40 -14.29 -1.94
C ASP A 43 -8.90 -15.49 -2.74
N GLY A 44 -8.02 -15.92 -3.62
CA GLY A 44 -8.14 -17.10 -4.45
C GLY A 44 -6.74 -17.67 -4.63
N ARG A 45 -6.62 -18.92 -5.10
CA ARG A 45 -5.33 -19.63 -5.15
C ARG A 45 -4.22 -18.85 -5.85
N HIS A 46 -4.56 -18.14 -6.93
CA HIS A 46 -3.61 -17.33 -7.70
C HIS A 46 -3.11 -16.09 -6.96
N HIS A 47 -3.87 -15.54 -6.00
CA HIS A 47 -3.46 -14.36 -5.24
C HIS A 47 -2.29 -14.65 -4.29
N ALA A 48 -2.14 -15.90 -3.82
CA ALA A 48 -0.98 -16.29 -3.02
C ALA A 48 0.31 -16.25 -3.85
N ILE A 49 0.26 -16.82 -5.07
CA ILE A 49 1.38 -16.81 -6.02
C ILE A 49 1.69 -15.37 -6.43
N LEU A 50 0.66 -14.60 -6.80
CA LEU A 50 0.83 -13.20 -7.19
C LEU A 50 1.46 -12.37 -6.07
N ALA A 51 1.03 -12.55 -4.81
CA ALA A 51 1.63 -11.84 -3.69
C ALA A 51 3.10 -12.20 -3.49
N TYR A 52 3.45 -13.47 -3.60
CA TYR A 52 4.85 -13.90 -3.52
C TYR A 52 5.72 -13.25 -4.61
N GLU A 53 5.26 -13.27 -5.86
CA GLU A 53 5.99 -12.65 -6.98
C GLU A 53 6.11 -11.12 -6.83
N LEU A 54 5.06 -10.46 -6.35
CA LEU A 54 5.09 -9.03 -6.04
C LEU A 54 6.06 -8.70 -4.89
N GLU A 55 6.17 -9.56 -3.87
CA GLU A 55 7.20 -9.44 -2.83
C GLU A 55 8.62 -9.54 -3.43
N GLN A 56 8.84 -10.36 -4.48
CA GLN A 56 10.14 -10.41 -5.16
C GLN A 56 10.47 -9.11 -5.91
N ILE A 57 9.46 -8.43 -6.48
CA ILE A 57 9.62 -7.12 -7.10
C ILE A 57 10.01 -6.07 -6.06
N GLU A 58 9.31 -6.04 -4.91
CA GLU A 58 9.64 -5.12 -3.82
C GLU A 58 11.06 -5.37 -3.30
N LEU A 59 11.44 -6.64 -3.11
CA LEU A 59 12.78 -7.02 -2.68
C LEU A 59 13.85 -6.52 -3.65
N PHE A 60 13.59 -6.59 -4.95
CA PHE A 60 14.47 -6.06 -5.99
C PHE A 60 14.64 -4.55 -5.88
N ILE A 61 13.54 -3.81 -5.69
CA ILE A 61 13.55 -2.35 -5.50
C ILE A 61 14.36 -2.00 -4.25
N ARG A 62 14.00 -2.58 -3.10
CA ARG A 62 14.60 -2.30 -1.78
C ARG A 62 16.09 -2.60 -1.75
N THR A 63 16.51 -3.70 -2.39
CA THR A 63 17.92 -4.12 -2.42
C THR A 63 18.71 -3.49 -3.58
N LYS A 64 18.10 -2.57 -4.34
CA LYS A 64 18.70 -1.92 -5.51
C LYS A 64 19.24 -2.93 -6.52
N GLY A 65 18.48 -4.00 -6.74
CA GLY A 65 18.77 -5.06 -7.70
C GLY A 65 19.69 -6.19 -7.25
N LYS A 66 20.06 -6.25 -5.96
CA LYS A 66 20.93 -7.32 -5.44
C LYS A 66 20.19 -8.65 -5.25
N GLN A 67 18.89 -8.62 -4.97
CA GLN A 67 18.04 -9.80 -4.70
C GLN A 67 16.65 -9.61 -5.31
N GLY A 68 15.85 -10.67 -5.34
CA GLY A 68 14.48 -10.61 -5.88
C GLY A 68 14.42 -10.63 -7.40
N ASN A 69 13.27 -10.24 -7.94
CA ASN A 69 13.01 -10.25 -9.37
C ASN A 69 12.71 -8.83 -9.85
N GLY A 70 13.41 -8.34 -10.88
CA GLY A 70 13.20 -6.99 -11.42
C GLY A 70 12.11 -6.89 -12.47
N ARG A 71 11.56 -8.02 -12.95
CA ARG A 71 10.60 -8.06 -14.06
C ARG A 71 9.56 -9.14 -13.84
N LEU A 72 8.29 -8.74 -13.82
CA LEU A 72 7.15 -9.64 -13.69
C LEU A 72 6.13 -9.34 -14.78
N ILE A 73 5.71 -10.37 -15.52
CA ILE A 73 4.59 -10.32 -16.46
C ILE A 73 3.46 -11.17 -15.86
N VAL A 74 2.27 -10.59 -15.74
CA VAL A 74 1.11 -11.27 -15.14
C VAL A 74 -0.02 -11.40 -16.15
N GLU A 75 -0.32 -12.63 -16.53
CA GLU A 75 -1.44 -12.96 -17.41
C GLU A 75 -2.56 -13.62 -16.61
N LEU A 76 -3.60 -12.84 -16.31
CA LEU A 76 -4.77 -13.32 -15.57
C LEU A 76 -6.07 -12.92 -16.30
N PRO A 77 -7.14 -13.73 -16.22
CA PRO A 77 -8.42 -13.42 -16.83
C PRO A 77 -9.07 -12.12 -16.28
N PRO A 78 -10.05 -11.53 -16.99
CA PRO A 78 -10.76 -10.35 -16.49
C PRO A 78 -11.51 -10.65 -15.18
N GLN A 79 -11.75 -9.62 -14.35
CA GLN A 79 -12.43 -9.71 -13.05
C GLN A 79 -11.73 -10.54 -11.95
N HIS A 80 -10.49 -10.99 -12.17
CA HIS A 80 -9.70 -11.73 -11.18
C HIS A 80 -8.89 -10.82 -10.23
N GLY A 81 -9.40 -9.63 -9.92
CA GLY A 81 -8.75 -8.71 -8.97
C GLY A 81 -7.41 -8.09 -9.40
N LYS A 82 -6.78 -8.56 -10.48
CA LYS A 82 -5.42 -8.17 -10.92
C LYS A 82 -5.17 -6.65 -10.97
N THR A 83 -6.13 -5.86 -11.46
CA THR A 83 -5.95 -4.40 -11.55
C THR A 83 -6.00 -3.75 -10.18
N THR A 84 -6.87 -4.20 -9.30
CA THR A 84 -6.94 -3.69 -7.93
C THR A 84 -5.67 -4.05 -7.17
N ASP A 85 -5.21 -5.29 -7.30
CA ASP A 85 -4.03 -5.79 -6.61
C ASP A 85 -2.75 -5.10 -7.12
N ILE A 86 -2.46 -5.25 -8.42
CA ILE A 86 -1.17 -4.84 -9.02
C ILE A 86 -1.09 -3.34 -9.29
N ALA A 87 -2.17 -2.71 -9.78
CA ALA A 87 -2.12 -1.32 -10.23
C ALA A 87 -2.57 -0.30 -9.17
N ARG A 88 -3.07 -0.76 -8.00
CA ARG A 88 -3.57 0.14 -6.95
C ARG A 88 -3.04 -0.19 -5.57
N ILE A 89 -3.22 -1.42 -5.08
CA ILE A 89 -2.78 -1.81 -3.74
C ILE A 89 -1.25 -1.92 -3.69
N PHE A 90 -0.64 -2.68 -4.61
CA PHE A 90 0.81 -2.91 -4.62
C PHE A 90 1.66 -1.63 -4.66
N PRO A 91 1.39 -0.64 -5.52
CA PRO A 91 2.16 0.61 -5.55
C PRO A 91 2.14 1.33 -4.20
N SER A 92 1.00 1.34 -3.50
CA SER A 92 0.92 1.96 -2.17
C SER A 92 1.83 1.26 -1.16
N TRP A 93 1.93 -0.07 -1.20
CA TRP A 93 2.84 -0.82 -0.32
C TRP A 93 4.31 -0.51 -0.59
N VAL A 94 4.69 -0.50 -1.87
CA VAL A 94 6.07 -0.17 -2.30
C VAL A 94 6.46 1.23 -1.81
N ILE A 95 5.55 2.19 -1.95
CA ILE A 95 5.72 3.57 -1.47
C ILE A 95 5.92 3.62 0.05
N GLY A 96 5.08 2.91 0.81
CA GLY A 96 5.18 2.86 2.27
C GLY A 96 6.50 2.24 2.76
N ARG A 97 6.98 1.22 2.07
CA ARG A 97 8.25 0.54 2.39
C ARG A 97 9.49 1.23 1.88
N ASN A 98 9.38 1.94 0.75
CA ASN A 98 10.50 2.51 0.02
C ASN A 98 10.17 3.96 -0.41
N PRO A 99 10.14 4.92 0.52
CA PRO A 99 9.59 6.27 0.28
C PRO A 99 10.33 7.07 -0.79
N ASN A 100 11.61 6.75 -1.01
CA ASN A 100 12.47 7.38 -2.02
C ASN A 100 12.33 6.76 -3.43
N THR A 101 11.45 5.77 -3.61
CA THR A 101 11.23 5.08 -4.89
C THR A 101 10.23 5.83 -5.74
N HIS A 102 10.59 6.03 -7.01
CA HIS A 102 9.67 6.58 -8.01
C HIS A 102 8.84 5.45 -8.63
N VAL A 103 7.51 5.54 -8.51
CA VAL A 103 6.58 4.54 -9.06
C VAL A 103 5.73 5.17 -10.15
N GLY A 104 5.79 4.61 -11.36
CA GLY A 104 4.98 5.03 -12.50
C GLY A 104 3.93 3.98 -12.88
N ILE A 105 2.73 4.43 -13.25
CA ILE A 105 1.66 3.57 -13.79
C ILE A 105 1.44 3.94 -15.24
N VAL A 106 1.56 2.96 -16.14
CA VAL A 106 1.31 3.13 -17.57
C VAL A 106 0.14 2.25 -17.97
N SER A 107 -0.78 2.78 -18.77
CA SER A 107 -1.92 2.02 -19.30
C SER A 107 -2.28 2.48 -20.71
N TYR A 108 -3.16 1.73 -21.38
CA TYR A 108 -3.60 2.00 -22.75
C TYR A 108 -4.14 3.42 -22.98
N GLY A 109 -4.68 4.07 -21.94
CA GLY A 109 -5.13 5.47 -22.02
C GLY A 109 -4.73 6.27 -20.79
N ALA A 110 -4.33 7.52 -21.00
CA ALA A 110 -3.93 8.43 -19.92
C ALA A 110 -4.99 8.52 -18.81
N SER A 111 -6.27 8.64 -19.19
CA SER A 111 -7.38 8.72 -18.22
C SER A 111 -7.56 7.47 -17.36
N LEU A 112 -7.12 6.29 -17.83
CA LEU A 112 -7.16 5.06 -17.04
C LEU A 112 -5.98 4.99 -16.07
N ALA A 113 -4.79 5.44 -16.50
CA ALA A 113 -3.62 5.56 -15.65
C ALA A 113 -3.89 6.57 -14.51
N ASP A 114 -4.49 7.72 -14.82
CA ASP A 114 -4.86 8.74 -13.84
C ASP A 114 -5.82 8.19 -12.77
N LYS A 115 -6.78 7.36 -13.17
CA LYS A 115 -7.71 6.71 -12.23
C LYS A 115 -6.99 5.75 -11.29
N HIS A 116 -5.98 5.03 -11.77
CA HIS A 116 -5.19 4.12 -10.93
C HIS A 116 -4.28 4.90 -9.99
N SER A 117 -3.58 5.94 -10.50
CA SER A 117 -2.78 6.86 -9.68
C SER A 117 -3.61 7.50 -8.57
N ALA A 118 -4.81 8.00 -8.89
CA ALA A 118 -5.72 8.56 -7.89
C ALA A 118 -6.11 7.53 -6.82
N ALA A 119 -6.41 6.29 -7.20
CA ALA A 119 -6.73 5.23 -6.25
C ALA A 119 -5.53 4.86 -5.34
N VAL A 120 -4.30 4.88 -5.86
CA VAL A 120 -3.08 4.70 -5.05
C VAL A 120 -2.97 5.83 -4.04
N ARG A 121 -3.17 7.08 -4.47
CA ARG A 121 -3.14 8.25 -3.58
C ARG A 121 -4.19 8.16 -2.48
N ASP A 122 -5.41 7.72 -2.81
CA ASP A 122 -6.47 7.50 -1.82
C ASP A 122 -6.07 6.44 -0.79
N TYR A 123 -5.39 5.37 -1.20
CA TYR A 123 -4.83 4.38 -0.28
C TYR A 123 -3.75 4.99 0.62
N VAL A 124 -2.79 5.73 0.06
CA VAL A 124 -1.74 6.41 0.85
C VAL A 124 -2.32 7.42 1.84
N GLN A 125 -3.43 8.07 1.50
CA GLN A 125 -4.13 9.01 2.38
C GLN A 125 -5.00 8.32 3.44
N SER A 126 -5.28 7.02 3.29
CA SER A 126 -6.16 6.29 4.21
C SER A 126 -5.59 6.18 5.63
N GLU A 127 -6.46 6.07 6.62
CA GLU A 127 -6.07 5.84 8.01
C GLU A 127 -5.27 4.54 8.16
N ALA A 128 -5.69 3.47 7.45
CA ALA A 128 -4.97 2.20 7.43
C ALA A 128 -3.52 2.38 6.97
N PHE A 129 -3.29 3.12 5.89
CA PHE A 129 -1.92 3.39 5.44
C PHE A 129 -1.12 4.19 6.46
N ARG A 130 -1.71 5.25 7.03
CA ARG A 130 -1.03 6.08 8.04
C ARG A 130 -0.68 5.32 9.31
N ASN A 131 -1.50 4.33 9.70
CA ASN A 131 -1.24 3.43 10.82
C ASN A 131 -0.05 2.50 10.57
N LEU A 132 0.20 2.14 9.31
CA LEU A 132 1.33 1.28 8.94
C LEU A 132 2.59 2.07 8.59
N PHE A 133 2.50 3.16 7.84
CA PHE A 133 3.68 3.84 7.28
C PHE A 133 3.73 5.34 7.57
N GLY A 134 2.62 5.98 7.96
CA GLY A 134 2.56 7.43 8.19
C GLY A 134 2.76 7.84 9.64
N THR A 135 2.17 8.97 10.04
CA THR A 135 2.35 9.61 11.37
C THR A 135 2.06 8.69 12.57
N TYR A 136 1.17 7.71 12.41
CA TYR A 136 0.78 6.79 13.49
C TYR A 136 1.57 5.47 13.43
N SER A 137 2.57 5.39 12.55
CA SER A 137 3.49 4.27 12.49
C SER A 137 4.46 4.28 13.67
N ALA A 138 4.93 3.09 14.06
CA ALA A 138 6.04 2.96 15.01
C ALA A 138 7.42 3.18 14.33
N SER A 139 7.44 3.73 13.11
CA SER A 139 8.63 4.02 12.31
C SER A 139 9.17 5.41 12.65
N ASP A 140 10.49 5.55 12.70
CA ASP A 140 11.17 6.83 12.91
C ASP A 140 11.00 7.78 11.70
N GLU A 141 10.75 7.25 10.50
CA GLU A 141 10.49 8.02 9.28
C GLU A 141 9.05 7.78 8.77
N PRO A 142 8.10 8.68 9.06
CA PRO A 142 6.73 8.56 8.58
C PRO A 142 6.60 9.00 7.12
N VAL A 143 5.92 8.17 6.30
CA VAL A 143 5.59 8.46 4.92
C VAL A 143 4.34 9.32 4.86
N MET A 144 4.51 10.57 4.47
CA MET A 144 3.43 11.53 4.33
C MET A 144 3.42 12.14 2.92
N LEU A 145 2.25 12.45 2.41
CA LEU A 145 2.13 13.30 1.23
C LEU A 145 2.51 14.72 1.61
N SER A 146 3.20 15.41 0.73
CA SER A 146 3.50 16.83 0.90
C SER A 146 2.26 17.70 0.70
N ASP A 147 2.15 18.80 1.45
CA ASP A 147 0.98 19.70 1.44
C ASP A 147 0.81 20.44 0.09
N ASP A 148 1.89 20.60 -0.69
CA ASP A 148 1.91 21.19 -2.02
C ASP A 148 1.50 20.19 -3.13
N SER A 149 1.26 18.93 -2.77
CA SER A 149 0.95 17.83 -3.67
C SER A 149 -0.55 17.72 -4.00
N ALA A 150 -1.10 18.76 -4.61
CA ALA A 150 -2.51 18.83 -5.02
C ALA A 150 -2.80 18.13 -6.38
N SER A 151 -1.76 17.79 -7.14
CA SER A 151 -1.88 17.22 -8.49
C SER A 151 -2.26 15.74 -8.46
N ARG A 152 -3.10 15.34 -9.43
CA ARG A 152 -3.52 13.94 -9.64
C ARG A 152 -2.46 13.10 -10.38
N SER A 153 -1.56 13.76 -11.10
CA SER A 153 -0.62 13.13 -12.03
C SER A 153 0.82 13.12 -11.52
N ASP A 154 1.21 14.07 -10.67
CA ASP A 154 2.55 14.16 -10.09
C ASP A 154 2.43 14.60 -8.63
N TRP A 155 2.64 13.66 -7.73
CA TRP A 155 2.49 13.89 -6.29
C TRP A 155 3.77 13.50 -5.56
N ARG A 156 4.23 14.40 -4.67
CA ARG A 156 5.48 14.27 -3.91
C ARG A 156 5.25 13.89 -2.45
N PHE A 157 6.22 13.20 -1.86
CA PHE A 157 6.25 12.91 -0.42
C PHE A 157 6.83 14.09 0.36
N ALA A 158 6.35 14.30 1.58
CA ALA A 158 6.94 15.24 2.51
C ALA A 158 8.32 14.73 2.95
N ALA A 159 9.26 15.66 3.15
CA ALA A 159 10.53 15.32 3.79
C ALA A 159 10.26 14.84 5.24
N PRO A 160 11.02 13.86 5.75
CA PRO A 160 10.88 13.42 7.13
C PRO A 160 11.09 14.62 8.08
N PRO A 161 10.34 14.71 9.20
CA PRO A 161 10.54 15.77 10.17
C PRO A 161 11.96 15.67 10.76
N THR A 162 12.69 16.80 10.73
CA THR A 162 14.05 16.96 11.30
C THR A 162 14.07 16.91 12.80
#